data_AF-A0A502E0T4-F1
#
_entry.id   AF-A0A502E0T4-F1
#
_cell.length_a   1.000
_cell.length_b   1.000
_cell.length_c   1.000
_cell.angle_alpha   90.00
_cell.angle_beta   90.00
_cell.angle_gamma   90.00
#
_symmetry.space_group_name_H-M   'P 1'
#
loop_
_entity.id
_entity.type
_entity.pdbx_description
1 polymer ?
#
loop_
_entity_poly.entity_id
_entity_poly.type
_entity_poly.pdbx_seq_one_letter_code
_entity_poly.pdbx_strand_id
1 'polypeptide(L)'
;MLPQVDIRKIRDRYFNYSVSTGCADERHVREGLRSIAECLHDAATALNHNFAVAVLSYEGQRLGAYRISSMEHETLALAATLVAKLANRTAS
;
A
#
# COMPACT_ATOMS: atom_id res chain seq x y z
N MET A 1 1.78 -1.54 -17.41
CA MET A 1 1.05 -0.76 -16.38
C MET A 1 1.74 -0.96 -15.04
N LEU A 2 1.66 0.01 -14.11
CA LEU A 2 2.13 -0.18 -12.74
C LEU A 2 1.03 -0.80 -11.89
N PRO A 3 1.35 -1.76 -11.00
CA PRO A 3 0.38 -2.28 -10.06
C PRO A 3 -0.07 -1.17 -9.10
N GLN A 4 -1.34 -1.22 -8.71
CA GLN A 4 -1.93 -0.33 -7.72
C GLN A 4 -2.14 -1.08 -6.43
N VAL A 5 -1.69 -0.51 -5.31
CA VAL A 5 -1.96 -0.98 -3.97
C VAL A 5 -2.83 0.08 -3.30
N ASP A 6 -4.04 -0.30 -2.91
CA ASP A 6 -4.94 0.57 -2.15
C ASP A 6 -5.08 0.04 -0.73
N ILE A 7 -4.71 0.87 0.25
CA ILE A 7 -4.82 0.57 1.68
C ILE A 7 -6.08 1.25 2.22
N ARG A 8 -6.88 0.54 3.02
CA ARG A 8 -8.12 1.05 3.59
C ARG A 8 -8.13 0.82 5.10
N LYS A 9 -8.45 1.85 5.88
CA LYS A 9 -8.62 1.70 7.33
C LYS A 9 -10.03 1.24 7.62
N ILE A 10 -10.15 0.11 8.32
CA ILE A 10 -11.45 -0.44 8.70
C ILE A 10 -11.86 0.10 10.07
N ARG A 11 -10.91 0.14 11.00
CA ARG A 11 -11.06 0.72 12.33
C ARG A 11 -9.67 1.03 12.90
N ASP A 12 -9.60 1.52 14.13
CA ASP A 12 -8.32 1.82 14.74
C ASP A 12 -7.41 0.58 14.81
N ARG A 13 -6.19 0.69 14.26
CA ARG A 13 -5.21 -0.41 14.11
C ARG A 13 -5.67 -1.62 13.29
N TYR A 14 -6.65 -1.48 12.40
CA TYR A 14 -7.01 -2.53 11.45
C TYR A 14 -7.17 -1.99 10.04
N PHE A 15 -6.48 -2.63 9.11
CA PHE A 15 -6.37 -2.23 7.72
C PHE A 15 -6.66 -3.41 6.80
N ASN A 16 -7.27 -3.11 5.66
CA ASN A 16 -7.33 -4.00 4.52
C ASN A 16 -6.45 -3.39 3.42
N TYR A 17 -5.97 -4.22 2.50
CA TYR A 17 -5.41 -3.71 1.26
C TYR A 17 -5.85 -4.54 0.07
N SER A 18 -5.74 -3.93 -1.10
CA SER A 18 -5.89 -4.64 -2.36
C SER A 18 -4.79 -4.28 -3.35
N VAL A 19 -4.38 -5.25 -4.15
CA VAL A 19 -3.46 -5.09 -5.27
C VAL A 19 -4.24 -5.27 -6.57
N SER A 20 -3.96 -4.44 -7.57
CA SER A 20 -4.53 -4.56 -8.92
C SER A 20 -3.43 -4.33 -9.95
N THR A 21 -3.18 -5.31 -10.83
CA THR A 21 -2.08 -5.26 -11.82
C THR A 21 -2.50 -4.73 -13.20
N GLY A 22 -3.79 -4.43 -13.38
CA GLY A 22 -4.36 -3.96 -14.65
C GLY A 22 -4.90 -5.08 -15.56
N CYS A 23 -4.61 -6.35 -15.25
CA CYS A 23 -5.40 -7.48 -15.75
C CYS A 23 -6.69 -7.56 -14.92
N ALA A 24 -7.85 -7.51 -15.58
CA ALA A 24 -9.16 -7.29 -14.96
C ALA A 24 -9.58 -8.32 -13.90
N ASP A 25 -8.89 -9.47 -13.81
CA ASP A 25 -9.26 -10.58 -12.93
C ASP A 25 -8.33 -10.78 -11.72
N GLU A 26 -7.12 -10.22 -11.72
CA GLU A 26 -6.17 -10.47 -10.65
C GLU A 26 -6.18 -9.35 -9.61
N ARG A 27 -7.07 -9.51 -8.63
CA ARG A 27 -7.11 -8.67 -7.43
C ARG A 27 -6.73 -9.49 -6.21
N HIS A 28 -5.53 -9.26 -5.69
CA HIS A 28 -5.17 -9.77 -4.37
C HIS A 28 -5.81 -8.88 -3.31
N VAL A 29 -6.49 -9.47 -2.33
CA VAL A 29 -7.13 -8.75 -1.22
C VAL A 29 -6.76 -9.43 0.08
N ARG A 30 -6.38 -8.62 1.07
CA ARG A 30 -6.07 -9.08 2.42
C ARG A 30 -6.73 -8.17 3.43
N GLU A 31 -7.18 -8.78 4.51
CA GLU A 31 -8.02 -8.12 5.50
C GLU A 31 -7.47 -8.27 6.92
N GLY A 32 -7.75 -7.29 7.77
CA GLY A 32 -7.49 -7.38 9.20
C GLY A 32 -6.02 -7.22 9.64
N LEU A 33 -5.18 -6.63 8.79
CA LEU A 33 -3.77 -6.33 9.11
C LEU A 33 -3.66 -5.21 10.16
N ARG A 34 -2.64 -5.26 11.01
CA ARG A 34 -2.54 -4.39 12.20
C ARG A 34 -1.94 -3.02 11.92
N SER A 35 -1.28 -2.86 10.78
CA SER A 35 -0.59 -1.63 10.44
C SER A 35 -0.46 -1.43 8.93
N ILE A 36 -0.20 -0.18 8.53
CA ILE A 36 0.20 0.15 7.16
C ILE A 36 1.50 -0.58 6.79
N ALA A 37 2.46 -0.72 7.72
CA ALA A 37 3.71 -1.43 7.48
C ALA A 37 3.48 -2.92 7.11
N GLU A 38 2.56 -3.60 7.80
CA GLU A 38 2.16 -4.96 7.43
C GLU A 38 1.51 -5.01 6.05
N CYS A 39 0.65 -4.05 5.72
CA CYS A 39 0.05 -3.97 4.38
C CYS A 39 1.11 -3.81 3.30
N LEU A 40 2.12 -2.96 3.54
CA LEU A 40 3.22 -2.74 2.59
C LEU A 40 4.05 -4.00 2.37
N HIS A 41 4.41 -4.68 3.47
CA HIS A 41 5.22 -5.90 3.40
C HIS A 41 4.48 -7.01 2.65
N ASP A 42 3.24 -7.30 3.03
CA ASP A 42 2.44 -8.37 2.42
C ASP A 42 2.13 -8.05 0.94
N ALA A 43 1.85 -6.78 0.60
CA ALA A 43 1.69 -6.35 -0.78
C ALA A 43 2.99 -6.47 -1.59
N ALA A 44 4.15 -6.18 -1.00
CA ALA A 44 5.44 -6.36 -1.65
C ALA A 44 5.69 -7.84 -1.97
N THR A 45 5.39 -8.74 -1.02
CA THR A 45 5.47 -10.19 -1.25
C THR A 45 4.54 -10.64 -2.36
N ALA A 46 3.29 -10.15 -2.40
CA ALA A 46 2.33 -10.48 -3.45
C ALA A 46 2.75 -9.96 -4.84
N LEU A 47 3.51 -8.87 -4.90
CA LEU A 47 3.97 -8.25 -6.15
C LEU A 47 5.37 -8.70 -6.59
N ASN A 48 6.11 -9.38 -5.71
CA ASN A 48 7.52 -9.67 -5.94
C ASN A 48 7.72 -10.48 -7.23
N HIS A 49 8.88 -10.30 -7.87
CA HIS A 49 9.29 -10.88 -9.16
C HIS A 49 8.64 -10.34 -10.43
N ASN A 50 7.49 -9.66 -10.36
CA ASN A 50 6.80 -9.15 -11.57
C ASN A 50 6.95 -7.64 -11.78
N PHE A 51 7.21 -6.89 -10.72
CA PHE A 51 7.25 -5.42 -10.78
C PHE A 51 8.37 -4.86 -9.90
N ALA A 52 8.92 -3.70 -10.31
CA ALA A 52 9.90 -2.95 -9.52
C ALA A 52 9.28 -1.80 -8.71
N VAL A 53 8.13 -1.30 -9.16
CA VAL A 53 7.46 -0.11 -8.61
C VAL A 53 5.96 -0.36 -8.55
N ALA A 54 5.30 0.13 -7.49
CA ALA A 54 3.85 0.14 -7.34
C ALA A 54 3.33 1.54 -7.05
N VAL A 55 2.10 1.83 -7.48
CA VAL A 55 1.37 3.04 -7.09
C VAL A 55 0.64 2.76 -5.79
N LEU A 56 0.94 3.53 -4.75
CA LEU A 56 0.27 3.43 -3.46
C LEU A 56 -0.84 4.46 -3.35
N SER A 57 -1.99 4.02 -2.87
CA SER A 57 -3.15 4.84 -2.51
C SER A 57 -3.65 4.45 -1.12
N TYR A 58 -4.33 5.39 -0.48
CA TYR A 58 -5.00 5.17 0.79
C TYR A 58 -6.44 5.66 0.67
N GLU A 59 -7.40 4.77 0.83
CA GLU A 59 -8.84 5.03 0.64
C GLU A 59 -9.13 5.69 -0.71
N GLY A 60 -8.52 5.18 -1.79
CA GLY A 60 -8.63 5.72 -3.14
C GLY A 60 -7.79 6.98 -3.40
N GLN A 61 -7.18 7.57 -2.37
CA GLN A 61 -6.33 8.75 -2.52
C GLN A 61 -4.89 8.37 -2.84
N ARG A 62 -4.42 8.76 -4.03
CA ARG A 62 -3.05 8.47 -4.48
C ARG A 62 -1.99 9.17 -3.61
N LEU A 63 -1.06 8.38 -3.09
CA LEU A 63 0.07 8.83 -2.25
C LEU A 63 1.39 8.94 -3.02
N GLY A 64 1.54 8.17 -4.11
CA GLY A 64 2.71 8.23 -4.99
C GLY A 64 3.05 6.88 -5.63
N ALA A 65 4.18 6.83 -6.32
CA ALA A 65 4.78 5.59 -6.81
C ALA A 65 6.02 5.27 -5.98
N TYR A 66 6.17 4.02 -5.55
CA TYR A 66 7.18 3.57 -4.62
C TYR A 66 7.83 2.26 -5.09
N ARG A 67 9.11 2.07 -4.78
CA ARG A 67 9.81 0.82 -5.09
C ARG A 67 9.26 -0.31 -4.23
N ILE A 68 9.06 -1.47 -4.84
CA ILE A 68 8.63 -2.68 -4.12
C ILE A 68 9.68 -3.09 -3.08
N SER A 69 10.97 -2.91 -3.37
CA SER A 69 12.05 -3.13 -2.39
C SER A 69 11.92 -2.27 -1.13
N SER A 70 11.46 -1.02 -1.26
CA SER A 70 11.22 -0.15 -0.10
C SER A 70 9.95 -0.54 0.65
N MET A 71 8.94 -1.07 -0.06
CA MET A 71 7.76 -1.67 0.57
C MET A 71 8.10 -2.97 1.32
N GLU A 72 9.16 -3.68 0.94
CA GLU A 72 9.58 -4.94 1.57
C GLU A 72 10.55 -4.71 2.74
N HIS A 73 11.59 -3.90 2.51
CA HIS A 73 12.73 -3.76 3.43
C HIS A 73 12.70 -2.47 4.27
N GLU A 74 11.98 -1.45 3.82
CA GLU A 74 11.91 -0.13 4.48
C GLU A 74 10.49 0.16 5.00
N THR A 75 9.71 -0.90 5.27
CA THR A 75 8.28 -0.87 5.62
C THR A 75 7.91 0.17 6.67
N LEU A 76 8.65 0.23 7.77
CA LEU A 76 8.37 1.15 8.88
C LEU A 76 8.62 2.62 8.49
N ALA A 77 9.75 2.90 7.84
CA ALA A 77 10.11 4.25 7.41
C ALA A 77 9.15 4.76 6.32
N LEU A 78 8.80 3.89 5.38
CA LEU A 78 7.82 4.19 4.35
C LEU A 78 6.43 4.43 4.97
N ALA A 79 5.98 3.55 5.87
CA ALA A 79 4.70 3.73 6.55
C ALA A 79 4.62 5.08 7.30
N ALA A 80 5.66 5.47 8.04
CA ALA A 80 5.74 6.76 8.71
C ALA A 80 5.63 7.93 7.71
N THR A 81 6.32 7.82 6.57
CA THR A 81 6.25 8.82 5.49
C THR A 81 4.83 8.94 4.92
N LEU A 82 4.13 7.82 4.71
CA LEU A 82 2.75 7.82 4.21
C LEU A 82 1.78 8.43 5.22
N VAL A 83 1.94 8.12 6.52
CA VAL A 83 1.13 8.72 7.59
C VAL A 83 1.33 10.24 7.65
N ALA A 84 2.57 10.72 7.57
CA ALA A 84 2.85 12.15 7.52
C ALA A 84 2.21 12.83 6.29
N LYS A 85 2.27 12.19 5.11
CA LYS A 85 1.61 12.69 3.90
C LYS A 85 0.09 12.77 4.05
N LEU A 86 -0.53 11.81 4.74
CA LEU A 86 -1.97 11.80 5.00
C LEU A 86 -2.35 12.93 5.96
N ALA A 87 -1.62 13.08 7.07
CA ALA A 87 -1.86 14.13 8.06
C ALA A 87 -1.79 15.55 7.46
N ASN A 88 -0.81 15.79 6.58
CA ASN A 88 -0.66 17.09 5.92
C ASN A 88 -1.83 17.42 4.97
N ARG A 89 -2.52 16.41 4.43
CA ARG A 89 -3.63 16.59 3.50
C ARG A 89 -4.97 16.76 4.19
N THR A 90 -5.16 16.16 5.35
CA THR A 90 -6.36 16.38 6.18
C THR A 90 -6.38 17.75 6.85
N ALA A 91 -5.25 18.44 6.90
CA ALA A 91 -5.11 19.79 7.47
C ALA A 91 -5.32 20.92 6.44
N SER A 92 -5.61 20.58 5.18
CA SER A 92 -5.89 21.53 4.08
C SER A 92 -7.37 21.55 3.75
#